data_AF-A0A0C3AT01-F1
#
_entry.id   AF-A0A0C3AT01-F1
#
_cell.length_a   1.000
_cell.length_b   1.000
_cell.length_c   1.000
_cell.angle_alpha   90.00
_cell.angle_beta   90.00
_cell.angle_gamma   90.00
#
_symmetry.space_group_name_H-M   'P 1'
#
loop_
_entity.id
_entity.type
_entity.pdbx_description
1 polymer ?
#
loop_
_entity_poly.entity_id
_entity_poly.type
_entity_poly.pdbx_seq_one_letter_code
_entity_poly.pdbx_strand_id
1 'polypeptide(L)'
;MSILTQLRTNHIPLNFYLHRIKKLENADCPHCPGIVEDVDHLLLNCRNYALPRQTLQTRAGRKASSRRYLLSDAKGIKHLLEFLQGTRRFERTFGVLWSEKDERDREEESEEEREEWREGEEEAEEEEEEE
;
A
#
# COMPACT_ATOMS: atom_id res chain seq x y z
N MET A 1 13.27 7.21 -12.96
CA MET A 1 12.94 5.92 -12.31
C MET A 1 11.62 6.07 -11.57
N SER A 2 10.68 5.14 -11.77
CA SER A 2 9.40 5.14 -11.03
C SER A 2 9.59 4.76 -9.56
N ILE A 3 8.74 5.28 -8.67
CA ILE A 3 8.73 4.94 -7.23
C ILE A 3 8.54 3.43 -7.01
N LEU A 4 7.73 2.78 -7.85
CA LEU A 4 7.47 1.35 -7.78
C LEU A 4 8.74 0.53 -8.04
N THR A 5 9.54 0.92 -9.04
CA THR A 5 10.83 0.29 -9.32
C THR A 5 11.77 0.42 -8.13
N GLN A 6 11.80 1.59 -7.49
CA GLN A 6 12.64 1.84 -6.32
C GLN A 6 12.22 1.02 -5.09
N LEU A 7 10.91 0.83 -4.87
CA LEU A 7 10.39 -0.03 -3.81
C LEU A 7 10.71 -1.50 -4.04
N ARG A 8 10.55 -1.98 -5.28
CA ARG A 8 10.89 -3.37 -5.65
C ARG A 8 12.37 -3.68 -5.47
N THR A 9 13.25 -2.71 -5.75
CA THR A 9 14.71 -2.88 -5.62
C THR A 9 15.29 -2.38 -4.30
N ASN A 10 14.47 -1.95 -3.33
CA ASN A 10 14.91 -1.32 -2.07
C ASN A 10 15.89 -0.14 -2.30
N HIS A 11 15.70 0.62 -3.39
CA HIS A 11 16.48 1.83 -3.72
C HIS A 11 15.75 3.13 -3.40
N ILE A 12 14.59 3.04 -2.74
CA ILE A 12 13.83 4.19 -2.28
C ILE A 12 14.62 4.94 -1.19
N PRO A 13 14.52 6.28 -1.05
CA PRO A 13 15.24 7.06 -0.04
C PRO A 13 14.68 6.85 1.39
N LEU A 14 14.77 5.60 1.87
CA LEU A 14 14.62 5.22 3.25
C LEU A 14 15.99 5.20 3.94
N ASN A 15 16.00 5.28 5.28
CA ASN A 15 17.26 5.42 6.01
C ASN A 15 18.19 4.21 5.80
N PHE A 16 17.66 3.00 5.62
CA PHE A 16 18.46 1.83 5.22
C PHE A 16 19.25 2.07 3.94
N TYR A 17 18.59 2.54 2.88
CA TYR A 17 19.25 2.78 1.60
C TYR A 17 20.21 3.98 1.67
N LEU A 18 19.79 5.06 2.33
CA LEU A 18 20.61 6.27 2.51
C LEU A 18 21.89 5.97 3.31
N HIS A 19 21.79 5.13 4.34
CA HIS A 19 22.96 4.64 5.08
C HIS A 19 23.88 3.79 4.19
N ARG A 20 23.31 2.87 3.39
CA ARG A 20 24.08 2.05 2.44
C ARG A 20 24.90 2.88 1.45
N ILE A 21 24.36 4.01 0.99
CA ILE A 21 25.08 4.95 0.10
C ILE A 21 25.86 6.03 0.85
N LYS A 22 26.03 5.90 2.16
CA LYS A 22 26.79 6.82 3.05
C LYS A 22 26.26 8.26 3.06
N LYS A 23 24.96 8.45 2.87
CA LYS A 23 24.27 9.75 2.98
C LYS A 23 23.71 10.01 4.37
N LEU A 24 23.49 8.95 5.16
CA LEU A 24 23.13 9.03 6.58
C LEU A 24 24.10 8.19 7.40
N GLU A 25 24.33 8.61 8.63
CA GLU A 25 25.20 7.91 9.59
C GLU A 25 24.48 6.72 10.26
N ASN A 26 23.14 6.76 10.32
CA ASN A 26 22.34 5.71 10.92
C ASN A 26 21.20 5.29 9.97
N ALA A 27 20.89 3.98 9.97
CA ALA A 27 19.81 3.37 9.23
C ALA A 27 18.47 3.33 10.00
N ASP A 28 18.47 3.76 11.26
CA ASP A 28 17.30 3.71 12.14
C ASP A 28 16.13 4.58 11.65
N CYS A 29 14.93 4.09 11.91
CA CYS A 29 13.69 4.81 11.67
C CYS A 29 13.58 6.03 12.62
N PRO A 30 13.24 7.22 12.10
CA PRO A 30 13.14 8.43 12.93
C PRO A 30 12.05 8.34 14.00
N HIS A 31 11.10 7.40 13.84
CA HIS A 31 9.98 7.21 14.76
C HIS A 31 10.10 5.93 15.61
N CYS A 32 11.03 5.04 15.28
CA CYS A 32 11.19 3.74 15.94
C CYS A 32 12.67 3.56 16.31
N PRO A 33 13.07 3.93 17.55
CA PRO A 33 14.47 3.91 17.94
C PRO A 33 15.03 2.48 17.90
N GLY A 34 16.21 2.32 17.31
CA GLY A 34 16.92 1.04 17.20
C GLY A 34 16.33 0.05 16.18
N ILE A 35 15.37 0.48 15.37
CA ILE A 35 14.81 -0.34 14.29
C ILE A 35 15.21 0.26 12.95
N VAL A 36 15.90 -0.55 12.13
CA VAL A 36 16.30 -0.18 10.78
C VAL A 36 15.08 0.13 9.93
N GLU A 37 15.18 1.22 9.17
CA GLU A 37 14.11 1.64 8.29
C GLU A 37 14.25 1.09 6.87
N ASP A 38 13.73 -0.11 6.67
CA ASP A 38 13.58 -0.74 5.37
C ASP A 38 12.14 -0.64 4.85
N VAL A 39 11.92 -1.16 3.64
CA VAL A 39 10.59 -1.17 3.01
C VAL A 39 9.60 -2.00 3.82
N ASP A 40 10.03 -3.10 4.45
CA ASP A 40 9.14 -3.95 5.24
C ASP A 40 8.71 -3.24 6.53
N HIS A 41 9.62 -2.52 7.18
CA HIS A 41 9.32 -1.69 8.33
C HIS A 41 8.33 -0.59 7.97
N LEU A 42 8.57 0.15 6.89
CA LEU A 42 7.64 1.16 6.39
C LEU A 42 6.24 0.56 6.15
N LEU A 43 6.16 -0.51 5.37
CA LEU A 43 4.89 -1.08 4.87
C LEU A 43 4.13 -1.95 5.87
N LEU A 44 4.79 -2.53 6.87
CA LEU A 44 4.14 -3.50 7.75
C LEU A 44 4.32 -3.19 9.25
N ASN A 45 5.45 -2.64 9.68
CA ASN A 45 5.81 -2.64 11.11
C ASN A 45 5.85 -1.25 11.79
N CYS A 46 6.01 -0.18 11.03
CA CYS A 46 6.22 1.16 11.60
C CYS A 46 4.96 1.65 12.31
N ARG A 47 5.07 1.95 13.61
CA ARG A 47 3.93 2.39 14.43
C ARG A 47 3.44 3.78 14.03
N ASN A 48 4.33 4.65 13.57
CA ASN A 48 3.97 6.00 13.15
C ASN A 48 3.03 6.02 11.94
N TYR A 49 3.10 4.99 11.09
CA TYR A 49 2.24 4.85 9.91
C TYR A 49 1.06 3.92 10.15
N ALA A 50 0.66 3.69 11.42
CA ALA A 50 -0.47 2.82 11.74
C ALA A 50 -1.79 3.32 11.14
N LEU A 51 -2.06 4.63 11.15
CA LEU A 51 -3.28 5.20 10.58
C LEU A 51 -3.36 5.00 9.05
N PRO A 52 -2.37 5.42 8.23
CA PRO A 52 -2.34 5.08 6.81
C PRO A 52 -2.42 3.58 6.54
N ARG A 53 -1.78 2.75 7.40
CA ARG A 53 -1.80 1.29 7.26
C ARG A 53 -3.18 0.72 7.52
N GLN A 54 -3.94 1.28 8.45
CA GLN A 54 -5.32 0.88 8.69
C GLN A 54 -6.18 1.16 7.46
N THR A 55 -6.05 2.34 6.84
CA THR A 55 -6.74 2.64 5.57
C THR A 55 -6.34 1.65 4.46
N LEU A 56 -5.05 1.35 4.33
CA LEU A 56 -4.55 0.33 3.41
C LEU A 56 -5.18 -1.04 3.68
N GLN A 57 -5.27 -1.45 4.95
CA GLN A 57 -5.86 -2.74 5.34
C GLN A 57 -7.36 -2.80 5.11
N THR A 58 -8.08 -1.71 5.35
CA THR A 58 -9.51 -1.63 5.07
C THR A 58 -9.79 -1.76 3.57
N ARG A 59 -8.93 -1.19 2.71
CA ARG A 59 -9.13 -1.22 1.25
C ARG A 59 -8.60 -2.49 0.59
N ALA A 60 -7.36 -2.88 0.87
CA ALA A 60 -6.75 -4.08 0.28
C ALA A 60 -7.14 -5.40 0.99
N GLY A 61 -7.92 -5.31 2.07
CA GLY A 61 -8.40 -6.44 2.86
C GLY A 61 -7.27 -7.35 3.38
N ARG A 62 -7.51 -8.67 3.35
CA ARG A 62 -6.56 -9.68 3.85
C ARG A 62 -5.20 -9.67 3.11
N LYS A 63 -5.15 -9.13 1.88
CA LYS A 63 -3.95 -9.08 1.04
C LYS A 63 -3.02 -7.92 1.39
N ALA A 64 -3.47 -6.98 2.23
CA ALA A 64 -2.71 -5.77 2.61
C ALA A 64 -1.38 -6.06 3.34
N SER A 65 -1.25 -7.22 3.99
CA SER A 65 0.00 -7.63 4.65
C SER A 65 1.02 -8.25 3.69
N SER A 66 0.61 -8.57 2.46
CA SER A 66 1.48 -9.20 1.47
C SER A 66 2.25 -8.15 0.67
N ARG A 67 3.55 -8.04 0.96
CA ARG A 67 4.46 -7.20 0.16
C ARG A 67 4.40 -7.54 -1.33
N ARG A 68 4.26 -8.82 -1.68
CA ARG A 68 4.18 -9.26 -3.09
C ARG A 68 2.94 -8.68 -3.76
N TYR A 69 1.79 -8.70 -3.08
CA TYR A 69 0.55 -8.12 -3.60
C TYR A 69 0.69 -6.62 -3.81
N LEU A 70 1.10 -5.89 -2.76
CA LEU A 70 1.26 -4.43 -2.80
C LEU A 70 2.23 -3.95 -3.89
N LEU A 71 3.27 -4.74 -4.19
CA LEU A 71 4.29 -4.37 -5.17
C LEU A 71 4.07 -4.94 -6.57
N SER A 72 3.16 -5.89 -6.78
CA SER A 72 3.03 -6.59 -8.08
C SER A 72 1.67 -6.41 -8.74
N ASP A 73 0.61 -6.33 -7.94
CA ASP A 73 -0.77 -6.28 -8.42
C ASP A 73 -1.21 -4.85 -8.71
N ALA A 74 -2.02 -4.61 -9.76
CA ALA A 74 -2.44 -3.26 -10.11
C ALA A 74 -3.29 -2.60 -9.01
N LYS A 75 -4.26 -3.35 -8.44
CA LYS A 75 -5.09 -2.87 -7.31
C LYS A 75 -4.23 -2.69 -6.06
N GLY A 76 -3.35 -3.65 -5.78
CA GLY A 76 -2.39 -3.56 -4.68
C GLY A 76 -1.46 -2.34 -4.76
N ILE A 77 -0.99 -2.01 -5.97
CA ILE A 77 -0.13 -0.84 -6.23
C ILE A 77 -0.91 0.45 -6.02
N LYS A 78 -2.17 0.52 -6.46
CA LYS A 78 -3.06 1.64 -6.13
C LYS A 78 -3.10 1.80 -4.63
N HIS A 79 -3.61 0.86 -3.84
CA HIS A 79 -3.69 1.07 -2.38
C HIS A 79 -2.33 1.40 -1.71
N LEU A 80 -1.23 0.83 -2.20
CA LEU A 80 0.12 1.15 -1.73
C LEU A 80 0.49 2.63 -1.95
N LEU A 81 0.22 3.21 -3.12
CA LEU A 81 0.52 4.62 -3.37
C LEU A 81 -0.23 5.52 -2.37
N GLU A 82 -1.40 5.09 -1.90
CA GLU A 82 -2.37 5.84 -1.10
C GLU A 82 -1.87 5.89 0.33
N PHE A 83 -1.44 4.72 0.80
CA PHE A 83 -0.63 4.57 1.99
C PHE A 83 0.59 5.51 1.95
N LEU A 84 1.38 5.49 0.88
CA LEU A 84 2.60 6.31 0.78
C LEU A 84 2.30 7.81 0.82
N GLN A 85 1.23 8.26 0.17
CA GLN A 85 0.78 9.65 0.27
C GLN A 85 0.31 9.99 1.69
N GLY A 86 -0.44 9.10 2.34
CA GLY A 86 -0.86 9.25 3.74
C GLY A 86 0.31 9.36 4.71
N THR A 87 1.45 8.75 4.42
CA THR A 87 2.68 8.90 5.22
C THR A 87 3.35 10.27 5.06
N ARG A 88 3.05 11.01 3.97
CA ARG A 88 3.71 12.28 3.54
C ARG A 88 5.23 12.23 3.45
N ARG A 89 5.84 11.06 3.60
CA ARG A 89 7.29 10.90 3.66
C ARG A 89 7.98 11.20 2.33
N PHE A 90 7.31 10.83 1.25
CA PHE A 90 7.84 10.87 -0.11
C PHE A 90 7.33 12.06 -0.92
N GLU A 91 6.49 12.91 -0.33
CA GLU A 91 5.87 14.06 -0.97
C GLU A 91 6.90 15.04 -1.54
N ARG A 92 8.00 15.27 -0.81
CA ARG A 92 9.09 16.16 -1.27
C ARG A 92 9.93 15.59 -2.41
N THR A 93 10.02 14.26 -2.52
CA THR A 93 10.90 13.58 -3.49
C THR A 93 10.16 13.22 -4.77
N PHE A 94 8.90 12.82 -4.66
CA PHE A 94 8.11 12.29 -5.77
C PHE A 94 6.87 13.13 -6.08
N GLY A 95 6.54 14.13 -5.26
CA GLY A 95 5.33 14.92 -5.42
C GLY A 95 4.08 14.16 -4.99
N VAL A 96 2.94 14.58 -5.55
CA VAL A 96 1.65 13.92 -5.35
C VAL A 96 1.66 12.61 -6.14
N LEU A 97 1.40 11.50 -5.47
CA LEU A 97 1.43 10.16 -6.05
C LEU A 97 0.08 9.72 -6.66
N TRP A 98 -0.92 10.61 -6.64
CA TRP A 98 -2.32 10.37 -7.01
C TRP A 98 -2.86 11.46 -7.93
N SER A 99 -3.77 11.06 -8.81
CA SER A 99 -4.52 11.90 -9.74
C SER A 99 -6.03 11.76 -9.51
N GLU A 100 -6.81 12.75 -9.96
CA GLU A 100 -8.29 12.72 -9.96
C GLU A 100 -8.87 11.49 -10.69
N LYS A 101 -8.12 10.90 -11.63
CA LYS A 101 -8.51 9.62 -12.26
C LYS A 101 -8.58 8.47 -11.28
N ASP A 102 -7.68 8.43 -10.30
CA ASP A 102 -7.65 7.37 -9.31
C ASP A 102 -8.85 7.45 -8.35
N GLU A 103 -9.51 8.61 -8.27
CA GLU A 103 -10.74 8.81 -7.50
C GLU A 103 -11.96 8.26 -8.24
N ARG A 104 -12.01 8.38 -9.57
CA ARG A 104 -13.08 7.76 -10.38
C ARG A 104 -12.93 6.25 -10.43
N ASP A 105 -11.71 5.75 -10.62
CA ASP A 105 -11.42 4.31 -10.53
C ASP A 105 -11.82 3.73 -9.15
N ARG A 106 -11.77 4.54 -8.09
CA ARG A 106 -12.18 4.15 -6.72
C ARG A 106 -13.70 4.01 -6.61
N GLU A 107 -14.47 4.88 -7.26
CA GLU A 107 -15.92 4.78 -7.31
C GLU A 107 -16.35 3.54 -8.11
N GLU A 108 -15.75 3.33 -9.29
CA GLU A 108 -16.00 2.17 -10.15
C GLU A 108 -15.65 0.84 -9.43
N GLU A 109 -14.51 0.74 -8.74
CA GLU A 109 -14.16 -0.45 -7.95
C GLU A 109 -15.18 -0.74 -6.83
N SER A 110 -15.76 0.29 -6.22
CA SER A 110 -16.77 0.11 -5.17
C SER A 110 -18.14 -0.32 -5.71
N GLU A 111 -18.43 0.01 -6.97
CA GLU A 111 -19.60 -0.46 -7.70
C GLU A 111 -19.40 -1.91 -8.14
N GLU A 112 -18.25 -2.25 -8.74
CA GLU A 112 -17.87 -3.62 -9.10
C GLU A 112 -17.93 -4.58 -7.91
N GLU A 113 -17.35 -4.21 -6.75
CA GLU A 113 -17.43 -5.05 -5.55
C GLU A 113 -18.89 -5.25 -5.13
N ARG A 114 -19.72 -4.19 -5.15
CA ARG A 114 -21.15 -4.28 -4.76
C ARG A 114 -21.96 -5.13 -5.73
N GLU A 115 -21.58 -5.17 -7.00
CA GLU A 115 -22.18 -6.05 -8.00
C GLU A 115 -21.73 -7.51 -7.80
N GLU A 116 -20.43 -7.77 -7.59
CA GLU A 116 -19.90 -9.10 -7.26
C GLU A 116 -20.57 -9.71 -6.02
N TRP A 117 -20.81 -8.91 -4.97
CA TRP A 117 -21.55 -9.37 -3.78
C TRP A 117 -23.01 -9.72 -4.09
N ARG A 118 -23.67 -8.97 -4.99
CA ARG A 118 -25.06 -9.23 -5.37
C ARG A 118 -25.18 -10.51 -6.20
N GLU A 119 -24.28 -10.69 -7.16
CA GLU A 119 -24.21 -11.90 -7.99
C GLU A 119 -23.92 -13.14 -7.13
N GLY A 120 -23.01 -13.03 -6.15
CA GLY A 120 -22.74 -14.13 -5.22
C GLY A 120 -23.86 -14.45 -4.23
N GLU A 121 -24.74 -13.50 -3.90
CA GLU A 121 -25.97 -13.77 -3.13
C GLU A 121 -27.01 -14.48 -3.99
N GLU A 122 -27.19 -14.07 -5.25
CA GLU A 122 -28.11 -14.71 -6.21
C GLU A 122 -27.69 -16.16 -6.52
N GLU A 123 -26.39 -16.43 -6.73
CA GLU A 123 -25.86 -17.80 -6.95
C GLU A 123 -26.04 -18.71 -5.71
N ALA A 124 -25.90 -18.16 -4.50
CA ALA A 124 -26.08 -18.92 -3.26
C ALA A 124 -27.56 -19.26 -2.99
N GLU A 125 -28.49 -18.38 -3.37
CA GLU A 125 -29.93 -18.63 -3.27
C GLU A 125 -30.40 -19.67 -4.31
N GLU A 126 -29.83 -19.67 -5.52
CA GLU A 126 -30.11 -20.70 -6.54
C GLU A 126 -29.60 -22.10 -6.14
N GLU A 127 -28.42 -22.20 -5.50
CA GLU A 127 -27.90 -23.49 -4.99
C GLU A 127 -28.71 -24.05 -3.81
N GLU A 128 -29.36 -23.21 -2.98
CA GLU A 128 -30.22 -23.65 -1.88
C GLU A 128 -31.63 -24.08 -2.34
N GLU A 129 -32.13 -23.61 -3.49
CA GLU A 129 -33.42 -24.04 -4.05
C GLU A 129 -33.34 -25.36 -4.86
N GLU A 130 -32.14 -25.80 -5.24
CA GLU A 130 -31.89 -27.06 -5.97
C GLU A 130 -31.59 -28.29 -5.06
N GLU A 131 -31.45 -28.12 -3.73
CA GLU A 131 -31.33 -29.21 -2.71
C GLU A 131 -32.68 -29.66 -2.10
#